data_AF-A0A0A7ENM9-F1
#
_entry.id   AF-A0A0A7ENM9-F1
#
_cell.length_a   1.000
_cell.length_b   1.000
_cell.length_c   1.000
_cell.angle_alpha   90.00
_cell.angle_beta   90.00
_cell.angle_gamma   90.00
#
_symmetry.space_group_name_H-M   'P 1'
#
loop_
_entity.id
_entity.type
_entity.pdbx_description
1 polymer ?
#
loop_
_entity_poly.entity_id
_entity_poly.type
_entity_poly.pdbx_seq_one_letter_code
_entity_poly.pdbx_strand_id
1 'polypeptide(L)'
;MTEKYTSLKTFYPFYLSQHQNRVCRRLHFVGSLLSILCLLYALIISAPYFVLIALIIGYLFAWIGHFVFEKNKPATFQYPLYSFMCDWLMFRDILFRRIPW
;
A
#
# COMPACT_ATOMS: atom_id res chain seq x y z
N MET A 1 -3.27 -11.26 -24.23
CA MET A 1 -2.29 -10.16 -24.34
C MET A 1 -2.25 -9.47 -22.99
N THR A 2 -1.09 -9.35 -22.34
CA THR A 2 -0.98 -8.54 -21.11
C THR A 2 -1.14 -7.08 -21.48
N GLU A 3 -2.35 -6.54 -21.35
CA GLU A 3 -2.54 -5.09 -21.44
C GLU A 3 -1.65 -4.44 -20.39
N LYS A 4 -0.68 -3.64 -20.85
CA LYS A 4 0.11 -2.80 -19.96
C LYS A 4 -0.75 -1.60 -19.59
N TYR A 5 -1.01 -1.42 -18.31
CA TYR A 5 -1.60 -0.19 -17.83
C TYR A 5 -0.70 0.99 -18.19
N THR A 6 -1.27 1.97 -18.88
CA THR A 6 -0.57 3.19 -19.35
C THR A 6 -0.83 4.40 -18.46
N SER A 7 -1.72 4.27 -17.47
CA SER A 7 -2.05 5.35 -16.54
C SER A 7 -2.45 4.81 -15.16
N LEU A 8 -2.23 5.62 -14.12
CA LEU A 8 -2.74 5.30 -12.78
C LEU A 8 -4.26 5.23 -12.74
N LYS A 9 -4.96 6.06 -13.53
CA LYS A 9 -6.42 6.09 -13.58
C LYS A 9 -7.00 4.75 -14.04
N THR A 10 -6.35 4.11 -15.02
CA THR A 10 -6.76 2.77 -15.51
C THR A 10 -6.25 1.64 -14.62
N PHE A 11 -5.11 1.83 -13.95
CA PHE A 11 -4.55 0.85 -13.02
C PHE A 11 -5.31 0.78 -11.68
N TYR A 12 -5.81 1.91 -11.17
CA TYR A 12 -6.38 1.99 -9.83
C TYR A 12 -7.60 1.07 -9.60
N PRO A 13 -8.57 0.95 -10.53
CA PRO A 13 -9.65 -0.03 -10.40
C PRO A 13 -9.16 -1.48 -10.32
N PHE A 14 -8.13 -1.84 -11.12
CA PHE A 14 -7.50 -3.15 -11.03
C PHE A 14 -6.77 -3.33 -9.69
N TYR A 15 -6.05 -2.32 -9.24
CA TYR A 15 -5.40 -2.35 -7.94
C TYR A 15 -6.43 -2.61 -6.81
N LEU A 16 -7.57 -1.90 -6.81
CA LEU A 16 -8.64 -2.15 -5.82
C LEU A 16 -9.27 -3.55 -5.97
N SER A 17 -9.32 -4.11 -7.19
CA SER A 17 -9.76 -5.50 -7.41
C SER A 17 -8.82 -6.53 -6.78
N GLN A 18 -7.56 -6.17 -6.53
CA GLN A 18 -6.59 -7.00 -5.79
C GLN A 18 -6.67 -6.84 -4.26
N HIS A 19 -7.60 -6.03 -3.75
CA HIS A 19 -7.77 -5.75 -2.32
C HIS A 19 -9.26 -5.79 -1.93
N GLN A 20 -9.97 -6.85 -2.30
CA GLN A 20 -11.40 -6.97 -1.99
C GLN A 20 -11.63 -7.25 -0.50
N ASN A 21 -10.70 -7.95 0.15
CA ASN A 21 -10.77 -8.24 1.57
C ASN A 21 -10.56 -6.97 2.41
N ARG A 22 -11.51 -6.68 3.32
CA ARG A 22 -11.45 -5.52 4.23
C ARG A 22 -10.21 -5.57 5.13
N VAL A 23 -9.84 -6.74 5.63
CA VAL A 23 -8.65 -6.90 6.48
C VAL A 23 -7.38 -6.60 5.69
N CYS A 24 -7.29 -7.04 4.43
CA CYS A 24 -6.19 -6.69 3.54
C CYS A 24 -6.03 -5.17 3.42
N ARG A 25 -7.10 -4.44 3.06
CA ARG A 25 -7.07 -2.96 2.98
C ARG A 25 -6.68 -2.28 4.28
N ARG A 26 -7.20 -2.77 5.42
CA ARG A 26 -6.87 -2.23 6.74
C ARG A 26 -5.40 -2.44 7.10
N LEU A 27 -4.85 -3.60 6.77
CA LEU A 27 -3.42 -3.87 6.99
C LEU A 27 -2.55 -2.93 6.16
N HIS A 28 -2.89 -2.71 4.88
CA HIS A 28 -2.21 -1.68 4.08
C HIS A 28 -2.31 -0.31 4.75
N PHE A 29 -3.50 0.10 5.18
CA PHE A 29 -3.68 1.39 5.83
C PHE A 29 -2.84 1.54 7.10
N VAL A 30 -2.87 0.54 7.99
CA VAL A 30 -2.07 0.53 9.23
C VAL A 30 -0.58 0.53 8.90
N GLY A 31 -0.14 -0.28 7.93
CA GLY A 31 1.23 -0.29 7.45
C GLY A 31 1.69 1.08 6.97
N SER A 32 0.92 1.73 6.09
CA SER A 32 1.21 3.09 5.60
C SER A 32 1.23 4.13 6.71
N LEU A 33 0.30 4.06 7.67
CA LEU A 33 0.28 4.97 8.82
C LEU A 33 1.54 4.82 9.69
N LEU A 34 1.94 3.57 9.99
CA LEU A 34 3.17 3.30 10.73
C LEU A 34 4.41 3.75 9.94
N SER A 35 4.45 3.56 8.62
CA SER A 35 5.51 4.09 7.77
C SER A 35 5.61 5.62 7.89
N ILE A 36 4.50 6.35 7.85
CA ILE A 36 4.49 7.80 8.07
C ILE A 36 5.05 8.16 9.45
N LEU A 37 4.60 7.48 10.50
CA LEU A 37 5.09 7.73 11.86
C LEU A 37 6.60 7.47 11.99
N CYS A 38 7.11 6.40 11.38
CA CYS A 38 8.55 6.13 11.34
C CYS A 38 9.32 7.22 10.58
N LEU A 39 8.79 7.73 9.47
CA LEU A 39 9.42 8.82 8.72
C LEU A 39 9.42 10.13 9.51
N LEU A 40 8.31 10.48 10.18
CA LEU A 40 8.25 11.64 11.06
C LEU A 40 9.25 11.52 12.21
N TYR A 41 9.34 10.33 12.81
CA TYR A 41 10.32 10.06 13.85
C TYR A 41 11.76 10.20 13.34
N ALA A 42 12.06 9.66 12.16
CA ALA A 42 13.37 9.80 11.49
C ALA A 42 13.81 11.26 11.40
N LEU A 43 12.89 12.17 11.05
CA LEU A 43 13.15 13.59 10.94
C LEU A 43 13.40 14.24 12.32
N ILE A 44 12.59 13.89 13.33
CA ILE A 44 12.70 14.47 14.68
C ILE A 44 14.06 14.15 15.32
N ILE A 45 14.53 12.90 15.17
CA ILE A 45 15.77 12.44 15.80
C ILE A 45 16.97 12.39 14.84
N SER A 46 16.82 12.92 13.61
CA SER A 46 17.85 12.91 12.55
C SER A 46 18.47 11.52 12.29
N ALA A 47 17.63 10.49 12.29
CA ALA A 47 18.04 9.09 12.19
C ALA A 47 17.57 8.47 10.86
N PRO A 48 18.40 8.50 9.79
CA PRO A 48 17.97 8.11 8.45
C PRO A 48 17.63 6.63 8.32
N TYR A 49 18.12 5.76 9.22
CA TYR A 49 17.80 4.33 9.19
C TYR A 49 16.30 4.04 9.39
N PHE A 50 15.56 4.95 10.03
CA PHE A 50 14.10 4.84 10.16
C PHE A 50 13.37 4.93 8.81
N VAL A 51 13.99 5.47 7.76
CA VAL A 51 13.45 5.43 6.40
C VAL A 51 13.36 3.99 5.90
N LEU A 52 14.41 3.18 6.13
CA LEU A 52 14.39 1.76 5.77
C LEU A 52 13.36 1.00 6.61
N ILE A 53 13.27 1.29 7.91
CA ILE A 53 12.26 0.70 8.80
C ILE A 53 10.84 1.03 8.29
N ALA A 54 10.59 2.28 7.89
CA ALA A 54 9.31 2.70 7.35
C ALA A 54 8.93 1.89 6.10
N LEU A 55 9.87 1.64 5.19
CA LEU A 55 9.63 0.80 4.01
C LEU A 55 9.34 -0.66 4.40
N ILE A 56 10.14 -1.25 5.28
CA ILE A 56 9.96 -2.64 5.74
C ILE A 56 8.59 -2.82 6.39
N ILE A 57 8.20 -1.92 7.29
CA ILE A 57 6.90 -2.00 7.98
C ILE A 57 5.75 -1.90 6.99
N GLY A 58 5.79 -0.94 6.06
CA GLY A 58 4.74 -0.78 5.06
C GLY A 58 4.53 -2.06 4.24
N TYR A 59 5.62 -2.62 3.72
CA TYR A 59 5.56 -3.86 2.93
C TYR A 59 5.20 -5.10 3.76
N LEU A 60 5.65 -5.19 5.01
CA LEU A 60 5.32 -6.31 5.88
C LEU A 60 3.80 -6.44 6.06
N PHE A 61 3.13 -5.34 6.42
CA PHE A 61 1.69 -5.33 6.60
C PHE A 61 0.93 -5.58 5.29
N ALA A 62 1.38 -4.96 4.19
CA ALA A 62 0.80 -5.18 2.88
C ALA A 62 0.87 -6.65 2.45
N TRP A 63 2.02 -7.29 2.63
CA TRP A 63 2.21 -8.70 2.29
C TRP A 63 1.42 -9.64 3.16
N ILE A 64 1.26 -9.35 4.46
CA ILE A 64 0.36 -10.12 5.33
C ILE A 64 -1.08 -10.02 4.79
N GLY A 65 -1.52 -8.82 4.39
CA GLY A 65 -2.82 -8.61 3.74
C GLY A 65 -3.01 -9.49 2.51
N HIS A 66 -2.05 -9.42 1.59
CA HIS A 66 -2.10 -10.18 0.34
C HIS A 66 -2.01 -11.69 0.53
N PHE A 67 -1.01 -12.18 1.26
CA PHE A 67 -0.75 -13.62 1.33
C PHE A 67 -1.67 -14.37 2.28
N VAL A 68 -2.10 -13.74 3.38
CA VAL A 68 -2.94 -14.40 4.39
C VAL A 68 -4.43 -14.20 4.11
N PHE A 69 -4.84 -12.96 3.79
CA PHE A 69 -6.27 -12.60 3.71
C PHE A 69 -6.81 -12.59 2.30
N GLU A 70 -6.10 -11.97 1.36
CA GLU A 70 -6.53 -11.93 -0.05
C GLU A 70 -6.17 -13.23 -0.80
N LYS A 71 -5.09 -13.90 -0.37
CA LYS A 71 -4.50 -15.10 -0.99
C LYS A 71 -4.13 -14.89 -2.46
N ASN A 72 -3.61 -13.70 -2.79
CA ASN A 72 -3.11 -13.37 -4.12
C ASN A 72 -1.64 -12.93 -4.08
N LYS A 73 -1.05 -12.73 -5.25
CA LYS A 73 0.29 -12.15 -5.39
C LYS A 73 0.15 -10.63 -5.53
N PRO A 74 0.90 -9.82 -4.76
CA PRO A 74 0.88 -8.36 -4.89
C PRO A 74 1.12 -7.90 -6.34
N ALA A 75 0.31 -6.94 -6.80
CA ALA A 75 0.50 -6.32 -8.11
C ALA A 75 1.86 -5.61 -8.24
N THR A 76 2.49 -5.26 -7.11
CA THR A 76 3.83 -4.64 -7.04
C THR A 76 4.89 -5.45 -7.79
N PHE A 77 4.77 -6.78 -7.86
CA PHE A 77 5.73 -7.60 -8.61
C PHE A 77 5.69 -7.37 -10.12
N GLN A 78 4.58 -6.86 -10.64
CA GLN A 78 4.42 -6.55 -12.07
C GLN A 78 4.45 -5.04 -12.34
N TYR A 79 3.87 -4.24 -11.45
CA TYR A 79 3.77 -2.78 -11.58
C TYR A 79 4.21 -2.10 -10.27
N PRO A 80 5.52 -2.09 -9.94
CA PRO A 80 5.98 -1.65 -8.63
C PRO A 80 5.64 -0.20 -8.33
N LEU A 81 5.93 0.71 -9.27
CA LEU A 81 5.66 2.14 -9.10
C LEU A 81 4.16 2.43 -9.01
N TYR A 82 3.34 1.82 -9.87
CA TYR A 82 1.90 2.06 -9.85
C TYR A 82 1.25 1.49 -8.59
N SER A 83 1.70 0.32 -8.13
CA SER A 83 1.20 -0.28 -6.90
C SER A 83 1.55 0.58 -5.68
N PHE A 84 2.80 1.05 -5.59
CA PHE A 84 3.21 1.99 -4.54
C PHE A 84 2.38 3.27 -4.54
N MET A 85 2.15 3.89 -5.72
CA MET A 85 1.32 5.09 -5.80
C MET A 85 -0.14 4.80 -5.43
N CYS A 86 -0.66 3.63 -5.78
CA CYS A 86 -2.02 3.22 -5.45
C CYS A 86 -2.21 2.86 -3.98
N ASP A 87 -1.18 2.40 -3.26
CA ASP A 87 -1.24 2.26 -1.79
C ASP A 87 -1.61 3.60 -1.15
N TRP A 88 -0.99 4.70 -1.60
CA TRP A 88 -1.30 6.04 -1.09
C TRP A 88 -2.67 6.56 -1.55
N LEU A 89 -3.10 6.24 -2.77
CA LEU A 89 -4.46 6.56 -3.23
C LEU A 89 -5.51 5.82 -2.41
N MET A 90 -5.29 4.53 -2.13
CA MET A 90 -6.16 3.74 -1.27
C MET A 90 -6.15 4.26 0.16
N PHE A 91 -4.99 4.58 0.74
CA PHE A 91 -4.89 5.21 2.05
C PHE A 91 -5.72 6.50 2.13
N ARG A 92 -5.57 7.39 1.14
CA ARG A 92 -6.36 8.62 1.02
C ARG A 92 -7.85 8.33 0.90
N ASP A 93 -8.25 7.42 0.02
CA ASP A 93 -9.65 7.12 -0.25
C ASP A 93 -10.32 6.45 0.95
N ILE A 94 -9.58 5.67 1.73
CA ILE A 94 -10.02 5.17 3.04
C ILE A 94 -10.19 6.32 4.04
N LEU A 95 -9.19 7.20 4.16
CA LEU A 95 -9.20 8.33 5.10
C LEU A 95 -10.39 9.26 4.87
N PHE A 96 -10.72 9.54 3.61
CA PHE A 96 -11.88 10.36 3.20
C PHE A 96 -13.16 9.55 3.00
N ARG A 97 -13.21 8.29 3.43
CA ARG A 97 -14.39 7.41 3.35
C ARG A 97 -14.99 7.26 1.94
N ARG A 98 -14.15 7.34 0.90
CA ARG A 98 -14.52 7.09 -0.50
C ARG A 98 -14.63 5.59 -0.80
N ILE A 99 -13.94 4.75 -0.02
CA ILE A 99 -14.08 3.29 -0.06
C ILE A 99 -14.33 2.72 1.34
N PRO A 100 -14.98 1.54 1.45
CA PRO A 100 -15.33 0.95 2.74
C PRO A 100 -14.09 0.53 3.54
N TRP A 101 -14.08 0.92 4.82
CA TRP A 101 -13.13 0.46 5.83
C TRP A 101 -13.33 -1.02 6.19
#